data_AF-A0A7R7VME1-F1
#
_entry.id   AF-A0A7R7VME1-F1
#
_cell.length_a   1.000
_cell.length_b   1.000
_cell.length_c   1.000
_cell.angle_alpha   90.00
_cell.angle_beta   90.00
_cell.angle_gamma   90.00
#
_symmetry.space_group_name_H-M   'P 1'
#
loop_
_entity.id
_entity.type
_entity.pdbx_description
1 polymer ?
#
loop_
_entity_poly.entity_id
_entity_poly.type
_entity_poly.pdbx_seq_one_letter_code
_entity_poly.pdbx_strand_id
1 'polypeptide(L)'
;MATTVKKSRDHRGKWATRKPHSYLFSYCTIQRKDSQKLVPAVLQVVKTELNDEAGLTQAFREQDVFISAVGVPAFENEKIWLDVAIAASVKRIIPSEFTTNLESPLAIQLPVATEKVKARQYLTSKITSSSAPTT
;
A
#
# COMPACT_ATOMS: atom_id res chain seq x y z
N MET A 1 -2.29 -0.83 9.87
CA MET A 1 -0.85 -0.58 9.61
C MET A 1 -0.68 -0.57 8.10
N ALA A 2 0.05 0.39 7.56
CA ALA A 2 0.34 0.47 6.13
C ALA A 2 1.80 0.10 5.89
N THR A 3 2.07 -0.68 4.85
CA THR A 3 3.42 -1.11 4.49
C THR A 3 3.65 -0.82 3.01
N THR A 4 4.81 -0.24 2.71
CA THR A 4 5.28 -0.05 1.35
C THR A 4 6.48 -0.96 1.10
N VAL A 5 6.61 -1.40 -0.14
CA VAL A 5 7.67 -2.33 -0.56
C VAL A 5 8.34 -1.79 -1.81
N LYS A 6 9.67 -1.87 -1.82
CA LYS A 6 10.51 -1.54 -2.96
C LYS A 6 11.45 -2.70 -3.25
N LYS A 7 11.71 -3.00 -4.51
CA LYS A 7 12.75 -3.99 -4.83
C LYS A 7 14.13 -3.41 -4.55
N SER A 8 14.99 -4.20 -3.93
CA SER A 8 16.34 -3.77 -3.56
C SER A 8 17.19 -3.49 -4.82
N ARG A 9 17.92 -2.37 -4.80
CA ARG A 9 18.87 -1.96 -5.85
C ARG A 9 20.28 -1.96 -5.29
N ASP A 10 21.26 -2.34 -6.11
CA ASP A 10 22.66 -2.23 -5.75
C ASP A 10 23.13 -0.77 -5.76
N HIS A 11 24.36 -0.53 -5.28
CA HIS A 11 25.00 0.80 -5.25
C HIS A 11 25.12 1.48 -6.64
N ARG A 12 24.84 0.76 -7.74
CA ARG A 12 24.84 1.28 -9.11
C ARG A 12 23.43 1.47 -9.66
N GLY A 13 22.41 1.37 -8.81
CA GLY A 13 21.00 1.51 -9.19
C GLY A 13 20.46 0.34 -10.01
N LYS A 14 21.22 -0.75 -10.19
CA LYS A 14 20.76 -1.96 -10.88
C LYS A 14 19.99 -2.83 -9.89
N TRP A 15 19.06 -3.64 -10.39
CA TRP A 15 18.32 -4.58 -9.55
C TRP A 15 19.29 -5.53 -8.86
N ALA A 16 19.13 -5.73 -7.54
CA ALA A 16 19.93 -6.70 -6.81
C ALA A 16 19.65 -8.11 -7.35
N THR A 17 20.61 -8.67 -8.08
CA THR A 17 20.60 -10.06 -8.53
C THR A 17 21.19 -10.91 -7.40
N ARG A 18 20.39 -11.88 -6.90
CA ARG A 18 20.68 -12.83 -5.81
C ARG A 18 22.12 -12.78 -5.28
N LYS A 19 22.35 -12.06 -4.19
CA LYS A 19 23.44 -12.38 -3.26
C LYS A 19 22.86 -13.21 -2.10
N PRO A 20 23.60 -14.18 -1.56
CA PRO A 20 23.11 -15.10 -0.53
C PRO A 20 22.70 -14.44 0.80
N HIS A 21 22.97 -13.13 0.98
CA HIS A 21 22.72 -12.39 2.22
C HIS A 21 21.90 -11.09 2.03
N SER A 22 21.32 -10.84 0.85
CA SER A 22 20.55 -9.62 0.58
C SER A 22 19.09 -9.94 0.31
N TYR A 23 18.17 -9.38 1.10
CA TYR A 23 16.74 -9.40 0.79
C TYR A 23 16.49 -8.76 -0.57
N LEU A 24 15.75 -9.45 -1.43
CA LEU A 24 15.38 -8.94 -2.76
C LEU A 24 14.44 -7.72 -2.67
N PHE A 25 13.83 -7.50 -1.50
CA PHE A 25 12.91 -6.41 -1.24
C PHE A 25 13.32 -5.67 0.04
N SER A 26 13.09 -4.36 0.02
CA SER A 26 13.15 -3.48 1.18
C SER A 26 11.73 -3.12 1.57
N TYR A 27 11.48 -3.07 2.87
CA TYR A 27 10.16 -2.82 3.44
C TYR A 27 10.21 -1.53 4.26
N CYS A 28 9.19 -0.69 4.07
CA CYS A 28 8.96 0.49 4.86
C CYS A 28 7.58 0.38 5.50
N THR A 29 7.51 0.61 6.80
CA THR A 29 6.26 0.58 7.55
C THR A 29 5.87 2.00 7.93
N ILE A 30 4.58 2.29 7.81
CA ILE A 30 4.00 3.57 8.23
C ILE A 30 3.39 3.36 9.61
N GLN A 31 3.87 4.15 10.55
CA GLN A 31 3.48 4.09 11.95
C GLN A 31 2.93 5.45 12.38
N ARG A 32 1.88 5.46 13.23
CA ARG A 32 1.36 6.70 13.80
C ARG A 32 2.46 7.45 14.54
N LYS A 33 2.45 8.78 14.46
CA LYS A 33 3.49 9.67 15.01
C LYS A 33 3.75 9.41 16.50
N ASP A 34 2.69 9.17 17.26
CA ASP A 34 2.67 8.92 18.70
C ASP A 34 2.97 7.47 19.12
N SER A 35 3.10 6.55 18.16
CA SER A 35 3.20 5.13 18.48
C SER A 35 4.58 4.76 19.04
N GLN A 36 4.54 3.98 20.13
CA GLN A 36 5.70 3.42 20.83
C GLN A 36 5.93 1.93 20.53
N LYS A 37 5.21 1.36 19.56
CA LYS A 37 5.43 -0.05 19.17
C LYS A 37 6.84 -0.19 18.60
N LEU A 38 7.58 -1.16 19.14
CA LEU A 38 8.89 -1.54 18.63
C LEU A 38 8.73 -2.16 17.24
N VAL A 39 9.58 -1.74 16.31
CA VAL A 39 9.66 -2.28 14.95
C VAL A 39 11.04 -2.93 14.78
N PRO A 40 11.14 -4.11 14.16
CA PRO A 40 12.43 -4.74 13.87
C PRO A 40 13.39 -3.78 13.15
N ALA A 41 14.65 -3.74 13.58
CA ALA A 41 15.67 -2.81 13.05
C ALA A 41 15.95 -2.95 11.54
N VAL A 42 15.57 -4.08 10.95
CA VAL A 42 15.69 -4.33 9.50
C VAL A 42 14.66 -3.57 8.67
N LEU A 43 13.60 -3.05 9.29
CA LEU A 43 12.52 -2.33 8.60
C LEU A 43 12.76 -0.82 8.67
N GLN A 44 12.54 -0.14 7.55
CA GLN A 44 12.40 1.31 7.57
C GLN A 44 11.06 1.67 8.21
N VAL A 45 11.03 2.76 8.97
CA VAL A 45 9.82 3.25 9.64
C VAL A 45 9.65 4.72 9.32
N VAL A 46 8.49 5.07 8.76
CA VAL A 46 8.06 6.46 8.62
C VAL A 46 6.96 6.71 9.65
N LYS A 47 7.22 7.68 10.54
CA LYS A 47 6.25 8.13 11.53
C LYS A 47 5.48 9.33 10.98
N THR A 48 4.17 9.20 10.81
CA THR A 48 3.29 10.27 10.32
C THR A 48 1.87 10.07 10.85
N GLU A 49 1.06 11.13 10.84
CA GLU A 49 -0.38 10.99 11.01
C GLU A 49 -0.99 10.27 9.81
N LEU A 50 -2.02 9.47 10.04
CA LEU A 50 -2.63 8.63 9.00
C LEU A 50 -3.60 9.41 8.09
N ASN A 51 -3.88 10.66 8.39
CA ASN A 51 -4.65 11.59 7.55
C ASN A 51 -3.78 12.73 6.99
N ASP A 52 -2.47 12.72 7.27
CA ASP A 52 -1.52 13.73 6.76
C ASP A 52 -1.02 13.34 5.38
N GLU A 53 -1.62 13.93 4.34
CA GLU A 53 -1.28 13.69 2.95
C GLU A 53 0.19 13.99 2.63
N ALA A 54 0.78 15.02 3.24
CA ALA A 54 2.17 15.40 2.99
C ALA A 54 3.14 14.37 3.59
N GLY A 55 2.90 13.98 4.84
CA GLY A 55 3.68 12.93 5.51
C GLY A 55 3.54 11.56 4.83
N LEU A 56 2.34 11.23 4.35
CA LEU A 56 2.11 10.04 3.54
C LEU A 56 2.84 10.14 2.19
N THR A 57 2.79 11.27 1.49
CA THR A 57 3.48 11.42 0.20
C THR A 57 4.98 11.12 0.30
N GLN A 58 5.61 11.52 1.41
CA GLN A 58 7.00 11.15 1.69
C GLN A 58 7.21 9.64 1.83
N ALA A 59 6.29 8.93 2.51
CA ALA A 59 6.37 7.49 2.71
C ALA A 59 6.14 6.67 1.43
N PHE A 60 5.33 7.18 0.50
CA PHE A 60 4.98 6.50 -0.75
C PHE A 60 5.94 6.82 -1.90
N ARG A 61 6.74 7.88 -1.78
CA ARG A 61 7.74 8.26 -2.79
C ARG A 61 8.68 7.10 -3.10
N GLU A 62 8.84 6.80 -4.39
CA GLU A 62 9.68 5.72 -4.93
C GLU A 62 9.35 4.30 -4.46
N GLN A 63 8.14 4.05 -3.97
CA GLN A 63 7.69 2.71 -3.59
C GLN A 63 7.11 1.97 -4.80
N ASP A 64 7.42 0.68 -4.93
CA ASP A 64 6.87 -0.14 -6.01
C ASP A 64 5.46 -0.67 -5.66
N VAL A 65 5.24 -0.99 -4.38
CA VAL A 65 3.99 -1.59 -3.88
C VAL A 65 3.52 -0.87 -2.63
N PHE A 66 2.21 -0.66 -2.54
CA PHE A 66 1.50 -0.25 -1.33
C PHE A 66 0.59 -1.39 -0.87
N ILE A 67 0.67 -1.73 0.42
CA ILE A 67 -0.17 -2.73 1.08
C ILE A 67 -0.85 -2.08 2.28
N SER A 68 -2.18 -2.03 2.26
CA SER A 68 -3.01 -1.56 3.35
C SER A 68 -3.48 -2.77 4.18
N ALA A 69 -3.02 -2.88 5.43
CA ALA A 69 -3.52 -3.84 6.41
C ALA A 69 -4.22 -3.10 7.56
N VAL A 70 -5.22 -2.28 7.20
CA VAL A 70 -6.02 -1.50 8.15
C VAL A 70 -7.32 -2.20 8.52
N GLY A 71 -7.76 -2.03 9.76
CA GLY A 71 -9.10 -2.41 10.21
C GLY A 71 -9.84 -1.20 10.76
N VAL A 72 -11.04 -1.44 11.28
CA VAL A 72 -11.83 -0.41 11.99
C VAL A 72 -11.02 0.14 13.17
N PRO A 73 -11.00 1.48 13.40
CA PRO A 73 -11.77 2.53 12.72
C PRO A 73 -11.05 3.17 11.52
N ALA A 74 -9.81 2.81 11.23
CA ALA A 74 -8.97 3.56 10.30
C ALA A 74 -9.30 3.37 8.80
N PHE A 75 -10.40 2.69 8.47
CA PHE A 75 -10.94 2.63 7.09
C PHE A 75 -11.29 4.01 6.54
N GLU A 76 -11.67 4.96 7.39
CA GLU A 76 -12.00 6.33 6.98
C GLU A 76 -10.84 7.03 6.26
N ASN A 77 -9.60 6.67 6.58
CA ASN A 77 -8.40 7.23 5.97
C ASN A 77 -7.96 6.50 4.71
N GLU A 78 -8.50 5.31 4.42
CA GLU A 78 -7.96 4.44 3.37
C GLU A 78 -8.04 5.11 2.00
N LYS A 79 -9.09 5.89 1.72
CA LYS A 79 -9.19 6.67 0.49
C LYS A 79 -8.00 7.62 0.30
N ILE A 80 -7.60 8.36 1.35
CA ILE A 80 -6.45 9.28 1.30
C ILE A 80 -5.17 8.51 0.94
N TRP A 81 -5.00 7.31 1.50
CA TRP A 81 -3.81 6.50 1.21
C TRP A 81 -3.79 6.01 -0.23
N LEU A 82 -4.95 5.62 -0.77
CA LEU A 82 -5.08 5.24 -2.18
C LEU A 82 -4.75 6.44 -3.09
N ASP A 83 -5.22 7.63 -2.75
CA ASP A 83 -4.93 8.86 -3.49
C ASP A 83 -3.44 9.18 -3.53
N VAL A 84 -2.80 9.17 -2.36
CA VAL A 84 -1.36 9.39 -2.25
C VAL A 84 -0.56 8.31 -2.99
N ALA A 85 -0.98 7.05 -2.92
CA ALA A 85 -0.34 5.96 -3.65
C ALA A 85 -0.40 6.15 -5.17
N ILE A 86 -1.57 6.53 -5.68
CA ILE A 86 -1.79 6.81 -7.11
C ILE A 86 -0.95 8.02 -7.54
N ALA A 87 -0.99 9.12 -6.79
CA ALA A 87 -0.21 10.32 -7.07
C ALA A 87 1.30 10.07 -7.04
N ALA A 88 1.77 9.22 -6.13
CA ALA A 88 3.16 8.78 -6.04
C ALA A 88 3.56 7.75 -7.12
N SER A 89 2.65 7.40 -8.04
CA SER A 89 2.87 6.42 -9.11
C SER A 89 3.29 5.03 -8.60
N VAL A 90 2.73 4.61 -7.45
CA VAL A 90 2.92 3.25 -6.94
C VAL A 90 2.34 2.24 -7.92
N LYS A 91 3.13 1.25 -8.31
CA LYS A 91 2.81 0.34 -9.42
C LYS A 91 1.75 -0.71 -9.05
N ARG A 92 1.74 -1.14 -7.79
CA ARG A 92 0.79 -2.13 -7.28
C ARG A 92 0.18 -1.64 -5.98
N ILE A 93 -1.13 -1.50 -5.96
CA ILE A 93 -1.90 -1.18 -4.76
C ILE A 93 -2.66 -2.43 -4.32
N ILE A 94 -2.50 -2.81 -3.05
CA ILE A 94 -3.24 -3.88 -2.38
C ILE A 94 -4.02 -3.20 -1.23
N PRO A 95 -5.32 -2.88 -1.43
CA PRO A 95 -6.16 -2.29 -0.39
C PRO A 95 -6.45 -3.29 0.74
N SER A 96 -7.05 -2.84 1.84
CA SER A 96 -7.45 -3.70 2.94
C SER A 96 -8.67 -4.55 2.58
N GLU A 97 -8.43 -5.63 1.84
CA GLU A 97 -9.48 -6.53 1.33
C GLU A 97 -9.40 -7.95 1.92
N PHE A 98 -8.60 -8.18 2.97
CA PHE A 98 -8.38 -9.51 3.57
C PHE A 98 -9.63 -10.06 4.32
N THR A 99 -10.67 -10.43 3.57
CA THR A 99 -11.98 -10.88 4.06
C THR A 99 -12.59 -11.95 3.15
N THR A 100 -13.92 -11.97 3.04
CA THR A 100 -14.72 -12.74 2.07
C THR A 100 -14.40 -12.40 0.61
N ASN A 101 -14.90 -13.27 -0.28
CA ASN A 101 -14.79 -13.06 -1.72
C ASN A 101 -15.66 -11.89 -2.19
N LEU A 102 -15.03 -10.75 -2.50
CA LEU A 102 -15.70 -9.56 -3.01
C LEU A 102 -16.20 -9.67 -4.47
N GLU A 103 -16.00 -10.82 -5.14
CA GLU A 103 -16.67 -11.13 -6.42
C GLU A 103 -18.06 -11.76 -6.22
N SER A 104 -18.42 -12.17 -5.00
CA SER A 104 -19.71 -12.78 -4.72
C SER A 104 -20.78 -11.71 -4.46
N PRO A 105 -21.90 -11.69 -5.23
CA PRO A 105 -23.00 -10.74 -5.00
C PRO A 105 -23.62 -10.82 -3.61
N LEU A 106 -23.52 -11.98 -2.94
CA LEU A 106 -24.00 -12.17 -1.58
C LEU A 106 -22.98 -11.66 -0.55
N ALA A 107 -21.68 -11.91 -0.78
CA ALA A 107 -20.64 -11.54 0.17
C ALA A 107 -20.44 -10.02 0.27
N ILE A 108 -20.62 -9.29 -0.83
CA ILE A 108 -20.52 -7.82 -0.84
C ILE A 108 -21.62 -7.11 -0.04
N GLN A 109 -22.70 -7.82 0.31
CA GLN A 109 -23.79 -7.28 1.14
C GLN A 109 -23.51 -7.39 2.64
N LEU A 110 -22.44 -8.11 3.04
CA LEU A 110 -22.08 -8.24 4.45
C LEU A 110 -21.52 -6.91 4.98
N PRO A 111 -21.90 -6.47 6.19
CA PRO A 111 -21.41 -5.21 6.76
C PRO A 111 -19.88 -5.09 6.84
N VAL A 112 -19.18 -6.22 7.03
CA VAL A 112 -17.70 -6.28 7.07
C VAL A 112 -17.04 -5.99 5.71
N ALA A 113 -17.80 -6.12 4.62
CA ALA A 113 -17.32 -5.88 3.26
C ALA A 113 -17.51 -4.42 2.82
N THR A 114 -18.37 -3.63 3.49
CA THR A 114 -18.79 -2.28 3.04
C THR A 114 -17.64 -1.37 2.63
N GLU A 115 -16.70 -1.10 3.54
CA GLU A 115 -15.57 -0.19 3.26
C GLU A 115 -14.61 -0.76 2.21
N LYS A 116 -14.51 -2.09 2.14
CA LYS A 116 -13.63 -2.80 1.21
C LYS A 116 -14.19 -2.74 -0.22
N VAL A 117 -15.51 -2.87 -0.36
CA VAL A 117 -16.22 -2.66 -1.63
C VAL A 117 -16.02 -1.23 -2.13
N LYS A 118 -16.13 -0.23 -1.24
CA LYS A 118 -15.86 1.18 -1.60
C LYS A 118 -14.44 1.39 -2.08
N ALA A 119 -13.44 0.85 -1.38
CA ALA A 119 -12.04 0.93 -1.78
C ALA A 119 -11.80 0.30 -3.17
N ARG A 120 -12.40 -0.87 -3.42
CA ARG A 120 -12.34 -1.55 -4.72
C ARG A 120 -12.96 -0.71 -5.84
N GLN A 121 -14.21 -0.27 -5.65
CA GLN A 121 -14.92 0.56 -6.62
C GLN A 121 -14.13 1.85 -6.91
N TYR A 122 -13.55 2.46 -5.88
CA TYR A 122 -12.70 3.63 -6.02
C TYR A 122 -11.49 3.34 -6.91
N LEU A 123 -10.71 2.30 -6.62
CA LEU A 123 -9.56 1.92 -7.42
C LEU A 123 -9.95 1.58 -8.87
N THR A 124 -11.02 0.81 -9.06
CA THR A 124 -11.54 0.48 -10.40
C THR A 124 -11.90 1.75 -11.19
N SER A 125 -12.50 2.76 -10.53
CA SER A 125 -12.81 4.05 -11.18
C SER A 125 -11.57 4.85 -11.62
N LYS A 126 -10.40 4.56 -11.03
CA LYS A 126 -9.12 5.20 -11.34
C LYS A 126 -8.30 4.46 -12.38
N ILE A 127 -8.68 3.24 -12.75
CA ILE A 127 -8.03 2.51 -13.83
C ILE A 127 -8.45 3.16 -15.15
N THR A 128 -7.58 3.96 -15.75
CA THR A 128 -7.71 4.32 -17.17
C THR A 128 -7.53 3.05 -17.99
N SER A 129 -8.40 2.79 -18.96
CA SER A 129 -8.23 1.69 -19.92
C SER A 129 -6.95 1.92 -20.73
N SER A 130 -5.82 1.44 -20.19
CA SER A 130 -4.57 1.41 -20.92
C SER A 130 -4.70 0.36 -22.01
N SER A 131 -5.03 0.82 -23.22
CA SER A 131 -4.91 0.02 -24.44
C SER A 131 -3.43 -0.09 -24.79
N ALA A 132 -2.69 -0.95 -24.09
CA ALA A 132 -1.37 -1.33 -24.54
C ALA A 132 -1.54 -2.32 -25.72
N PRO A 133 -0.97 -2.06 -26.91
CA PRO A 133 -0.95 -3.05 -27.98
C PRO A 133 -0.04 -4.21 -27.56
N THR A 134 -0.60 -5.41 -27.50
CA THR A 134 0.16 -6.64 -27.41
C THR A 134 1.05 -6.74 -28.65
N THR A 135 2.36 -6.63 -28.49
CA THR A 135 3.36 -6.98 -29.51
C THR A 135 4.14 -8.19 -29.04
#